data_AF-A0A843C3S8-F1
#
_entry.id   AF-A0A843C3S8-F1
#
_cell.length_a   1.000
_cell.length_b   1.000
_cell.length_c   1.000
_cell.angle_alpha   90.00
_cell.angle_beta   90.00
_cell.angle_gamma   90.00
#
_symmetry.space_group_name_H-M   'P 1'
#
loop_
_entity.id
_entity.type
_entity.pdbx_description
1 polymer ?
#
loop_
_entity_poly.entity_id
_entity_poly.type
_entity_poly.pdbx_seq_one_letter_code
_entity_poly.pdbx_strand_id
1 'polypeptide(L)'
;MFSAPLFPFYLRILFSLPFLILAFLLARSGLKAVFGEQREELVLIRSGVFSIVRHPIYLGAILLYLGFIIISLSIISFCIWLVIILFYYVISRYEEKLLIDKLGSQYEEYMNEVPMFIPRIKSK
;
A
#
# COMPACT_ATOMS: atom_id res chain seq x y z
N MET A 1 13.40 36.76 -18.60
CA MET A 1 11.98 36.39 -18.73
C MET A 1 11.82 35.05 -18.03
N PHE A 2 11.43 35.08 -16.75
CA PHE A 2 11.27 33.88 -15.93
C PHE A 2 10.23 32.97 -16.58
N SER A 3 10.67 31.87 -17.18
CA SER A 3 9.79 30.74 -17.47
C SER A 3 9.15 30.33 -16.15
N ALA A 4 7.85 30.57 -16.02
CA ALA A 4 7.09 30.03 -14.90
C ALA A 4 7.47 28.54 -14.73
N PRO A 5 7.69 28.05 -13.50
CA PRO A 5 7.97 26.63 -13.32
C PRO A 5 6.84 25.85 -13.99
N LEU A 6 7.21 24.95 -14.91
CA LEU A 6 6.33 24.15 -15.79
C LEU A 6 5.13 23.51 -15.08
N PHE A 7 5.20 23.42 -13.76
CA PHE A 7 4.09 23.06 -12.90
C PHE A 7 4.20 23.77 -11.54
N PRO A 8 3.24 24.63 -11.16
CA PRO A 8 3.28 25.38 -9.91
C PRO A 8 3.29 24.48 -8.66
N PHE A 9 4.05 24.87 -7.65
CA PHE A 9 4.24 24.08 -6.42
C PHE A 9 2.92 23.79 -5.67
N TYR A 10 2.00 24.76 -5.62
CA TYR A 10 0.70 24.56 -4.97
C TYR A 10 -0.19 23.53 -5.69
N LEU A 11 -0.09 23.43 -7.02
CA LEU A 11 -0.79 22.38 -7.76
C LEU A 11 -0.20 21.00 -7.44
N ARG A 12 1.14 20.89 -7.33
CA ARG A 12 1.78 19.64 -6.90
C ARG A 12 1.27 19.15 -5.55
N ILE A 13 1.16 20.06 -4.59
CA ILE A 13 0.59 19.75 -3.29
C ILE A 13 -0.84 19.24 -3.49
N LEU A 14 -1.69 19.98 -4.19
CA LEU A 14 -3.09 19.61 -4.44
C LEU A 14 -3.22 18.21 -5.05
N PHE A 15 -2.42 17.87 -6.07
CA PHE A 15 -2.43 16.55 -6.70
C PHE A 15 -1.82 15.44 -5.84
N SER A 16 -0.93 15.77 -4.90
CA SER A 16 -0.38 14.78 -3.96
C SER A 16 -1.35 14.39 -2.84
N LEU A 17 -2.27 15.29 -2.46
CA LEU A 17 -3.16 15.10 -1.30
C LEU A 17 -3.96 13.80 -1.34
N PRO A 18 -4.60 13.38 -2.46
CA PRO A 18 -5.34 12.12 -2.50
C PRO A 18 -4.48 10.92 -2.15
N PHE A 19 -3.22 10.89 -2.63
CA PHE A 19 -2.27 9.81 -2.36
C PHE A 19 -1.84 9.81 -0.90
N LEU A 20 -1.53 10.99 -0.33
CA LEU A 20 -1.13 11.13 1.07
C LEU A 20 -2.27 10.76 2.03
N ILE A 21 -3.50 11.18 1.72
CA ILE A 21 -4.70 10.85 2.50
C ILE A 21 -4.95 9.34 2.44
N LEU A 22 -4.97 8.75 1.24
CA LEU A 22 -5.18 7.32 1.09
C LEU A 22 -4.08 6.50 1.77
N ALA A 23 -2.81 6.92 1.65
CA ALA A 23 -1.68 6.31 2.35
C ALA A 23 -1.90 6.30 3.87
N PHE A 24 -2.28 7.45 4.43
CA PHE A 24 -2.57 7.57 5.86
C PHE A 24 -3.73 6.67 6.30
N LEU A 25 -4.83 6.65 5.54
CA LEU A 25 -6.00 5.83 5.86
C LEU A 25 -5.68 4.33 5.82
N LEU A 26 -4.91 3.88 4.82
CA LEU A 26 -4.47 2.50 4.70
C LEU A 26 -3.51 2.09 5.81
N ALA A 27 -2.50 2.93 6.10
CA ALA A 27 -1.55 2.68 7.17
C ALA A 27 -2.26 2.63 8.53
N ARG A 28 -3.11 3.62 8.85
CA ARG A 28 -3.87 3.66 10.09
C ARG A 28 -4.78 2.45 10.25
N SER A 29 -5.55 2.10 9.21
CA SER A 29 -6.50 0.99 9.27
C SER A 29 -5.79 -0.37 9.33
N GLY A 30 -4.71 -0.53 8.57
CA GLY A 30 -3.90 -1.75 8.57
C GLY A 30 -3.20 -1.97 9.91
N LEU A 31 -2.53 -0.93 10.44
CA LEU A 31 -1.87 -0.99 11.75
C LEU A 31 -2.87 -1.27 12.87
N LYS A 32 -4.04 -0.62 12.86
CA LYS A 32 -5.10 -0.89 13.84
C LYS A 32 -5.58 -2.33 13.76
N ALA A 33 -5.74 -2.90 12.56
CA ALA A 33 -6.19 -4.28 12.42
C ALA A 33 -5.14 -5.31 12.88
N VAL A 34 -3.86 -5.04 12.64
CA VAL A 34 -2.75 -5.95 13.01
C VAL A 34 -2.38 -5.85 14.49
N PHE A 35 -2.33 -4.64 15.05
CA PHE A 35 -1.81 -4.38 16.40
C PHE A 35 -2.88 -3.92 17.41
N GLY A 36 -4.11 -3.65 16.97
CA GLY A 36 -5.17 -3.14 17.86
C GLY A 36 -5.77 -4.19 18.78
N GLU A 37 -5.53 -5.48 18.51
CA GLU A 37 -5.95 -6.60 19.35
C GLU A 37 -4.75 -7.52 19.57
N GLN A 38 -4.41 -7.80 20.83
CA GLN A 38 -3.45 -8.85 21.15
C GLN A 38 -4.15 -10.19 20.95
N ARG A 39 -3.59 -11.04 20.09
CA ARG A 39 -4.05 -12.41 19.86
C ARG A 39 -2.93 -13.34 20.28
N GLU A 40 -3.27 -14.32 21.12
CA GLU A 40 -2.32 -15.34 21.56
C GLU A 40 -1.96 -16.30 20.41
N GLU A 41 -2.88 -16.48 19.46
CA GLU A 41 -2.71 -17.31 18.28
C GLU A 41 -2.73 -16.49 16.98
N LEU A 42 -2.05 -17.01 15.95
CA LEU A 42 -2.04 -16.41 14.62
C LEU A 42 -3.41 -16.64 13.95
N VAL A 43 -4.17 -15.57 13.74
CA VAL A 43 -5.49 -15.61 13.09
C VAL A 43 -5.48 -14.82 11.78
N LEU A 44 -6.16 -15.35 10.76
CA LEU A 44 -6.36 -14.68 9.47
C LEU A 44 -7.26 -13.44 9.61
N ILE A 45 -6.69 -12.26 9.36
CA ILE A 45 -7.44 -11.01 9.27
C ILE A 45 -7.90 -10.81 7.83
N ARG A 46 -9.21 -10.91 7.59
CA ARG A 46 -9.82 -10.70 6.25
C ARG A 46 -10.87 -9.57 6.20
N SER A 47 -10.99 -8.79 7.27
CA SER A 47 -11.98 -7.72 7.41
C SER A 47 -11.38 -6.32 7.23
N GLY A 48 -12.23 -5.31 7.05
CA GLY A 48 -11.79 -3.93 6.86
C GLY A 48 -10.91 -3.77 5.62
N VAL A 49 -9.78 -3.09 5.74
CA VAL A 49 -8.86 -2.87 4.61
C VAL A 49 -8.26 -4.16 4.05
N PHE A 50 -8.16 -5.22 4.86
CA PHE A 50 -7.69 -6.53 4.43
C PHE A 50 -8.70 -7.29 3.56
N SER A 51 -9.96 -6.85 3.46
CA SER A 51 -10.90 -7.42 2.48
C SER A 51 -10.72 -6.83 1.07
N ILE A 52 -9.97 -5.73 0.95
CA ILE A 52 -9.77 -4.98 -0.30
C ILE A 52 -8.42 -5.34 -0.92
N VAL A 53 -7.36 -5.34 -0.12
CA VAL A 53 -5.99 -5.70 -0.50
C VAL A 53 -5.30 -6.45 0.63
N ARG A 54 -4.40 -7.37 0.31
CA ARG A 54 -3.70 -8.20 1.32
C ARG A 54 -2.65 -7.43 2.11
N HIS A 55 -2.03 -6.43 1.49
CA HIS A 55 -0.92 -5.66 2.07
C HIS A 55 -1.22 -4.15 2.12
N PRO A 56 -2.25 -3.71 2.87
CA PRO A 56 -2.69 -2.32 2.87
C PRO A 56 -1.63 -1.36 3.42
N ILE A 57 -0.83 -1.77 4.40
CA ILE A 57 0.23 -0.93 4.98
C ILE A 57 1.33 -0.66 3.94
N TYR A 58 1.73 -1.68 3.18
CA TYR A 58 2.74 -1.55 2.12
C TYR A 58 2.23 -0.75 0.94
N LEU A 59 0.98 -0.97 0.53
CA LEU A 59 0.33 -0.10 -0.45
C LEU A 59 0.30 1.36 0.04
N GLY A 60 -0.01 1.58 1.31
CA GLY A 60 0.03 2.91 1.92
C GLY A 60 1.42 3.55 1.83
N ALA A 61 2.48 2.81 2.13
CA ALA A 61 3.85 3.29 1.98
C ALA A 61 4.19 3.64 0.51
N ILE A 62 3.84 2.78 -0.44
CA ILE A 62 4.03 3.02 -1.88
C ILE A 62 3.33 4.32 -2.32
N LEU A 63 2.08 4.54 -1.86
CA LEU A 63 1.32 5.75 -2.18
C LEU A 63 1.88 7.00 -1.49
N LEU A 64 2.41 6.88 -0.28
CA LEU A 64 3.08 7.98 0.43
C LEU A 64 4.27 8.50 -0.37
N TYR A 65 5.15 7.60 -0.82
CA TYR A 65 6.29 7.96 -1.67
C TYR A 65 5.85 8.57 -3.00
N LEU A 66 4.78 8.05 -3.61
CA LEU A 66 4.22 8.63 -4.84
C LEU A 66 3.76 10.08 -4.62
N GLY A 67 3.12 10.38 -3.48
CA GLY A 67 2.79 11.76 -3.10
C GLY A 67 4.02 12.67 -3.03
N PHE A 68 5.12 12.21 -2.44
CA PHE A 68 6.37 12.98 -2.38
C PHE A 68 7.06 13.14 -3.74
N ILE A 69 6.93 12.17 -4.65
CA ILE A 69 7.42 12.30 -6.02
C ILE A 69 6.65 13.39 -6.76
N ILE A 70 5.32 13.47 -6.59
CA ILE A 70 4.50 14.52 -7.22
C ILE A 70 4.92 15.92 -6.72
N ILE A 71 5.24 16.05 -5.43
CA ILE A 71 5.72 17.32 -4.84
C ILE A 71 7.10 17.70 -5.39
N SER A 72 8.05 16.76 -5.38
CA SER A 72 9.45 17.01 -5.74
C SER A 72 9.71 17.05 -7.25
N LEU A 73 8.93 16.31 -8.05
CA LEU A 73 9.19 15.99 -9.46
C LEU A 73 10.61 15.47 -9.73
N SER A 74 11.20 14.78 -8.74
CA SER A 74 12.56 14.26 -8.83
C SER A 74 12.60 12.90 -9.52
N ILE A 75 13.39 12.80 -10.60
CA ILE A 75 13.64 11.54 -11.32
C ILE A 75 14.32 10.53 -10.39
N ILE A 76 15.24 10.98 -9.55
CA ILE A 76 15.92 10.12 -8.56
C ILE A 76 14.90 9.52 -7.59
N SER A 77 13.97 10.33 -7.10
CA SER A 77 12.90 9.86 -6.22
C SER A 77 11.98 8.85 -6.91
N PHE A 78 11.72 9.03 -8.22
CA PHE A 78 10.98 8.06 -9.02
C PHE A 78 11.72 6.72 -9.17
N CYS A 79 13.03 6.74 -9.43
CA CYS A 79 13.83 5.52 -9.48
C CYS A 79 13.83 4.77 -8.14
N ILE A 80 13.99 5.49 -7.02
CA ILE A 80 13.92 4.92 -5.67
C ILE A 80 12.54 4.30 -5.42
N TRP A 81 11.47 4.96 -5.87
CA TRP A 81 10.11 4.44 -5.71
C TRP A 81 9.88 3.11 -6.44
N LEU A 82 10.45 2.93 -7.65
CA LEU A 82 10.40 1.64 -8.33
C LEU A 82 11.12 0.54 -7.54
N VAL A 83 12.25 0.86 -6.92
CA VAL A 83 12.96 -0.07 -6.03
C VAL A 83 12.11 -0.40 -4.80
N ILE A 84 11.41 0.58 -4.22
CA ILE A 84 10.51 0.39 -3.08
C ILE A 84 9.33 -0.52 -3.45
N ILE A 85 8.73 -0.35 -4.63
CA ILE A 85 7.66 -1.25 -5.12
C ILE A 85 8.18 -2.69 -5.20
N LEU A 86 9.36 -2.89 -5.79
CA LEU A 86 9.96 -4.22 -5.92
C LEU A 86 10.27 -4.81 -4.53
N PHE A 87 10.83 -4.01 -3.64
CA PHE A 87 11.13 -4.40 -2.27
C PHE A 87 9.88 -4.87 -1.52
N TYR A 88 8.80 -4.08 -1.54
CA TYR A 88 7.54 -4.47 -0.90
C TYR A 88 6.90 -5.68 -1.57
N TYR A 89 7.00 -5.82 -2.90
CA TYR A 89 6.53 -7.04 -3.58
C TYR A 89 7.27 -8.29 -3.07
N VAL A 90 8.61 -8.24 -2.99
CA VAL A 90 9.41 -9.39 -2.51
C VAL A 90 9.09 -9.73 -1.05
N ILE A 91 8.99 -8.73 -0.18
CA ILE A 91 8.63 -8.93 1.23
C ILE A 91 7.22 -9.51 1.36
N SER A 92 6.24 -8.96 0.63
CA SER A 92 4.88 -9.50 0.62
C SER A 92 4.85 -10.97 0.22
N ARG A 93 5.62 -11.38 -0.80
CA ARG A 93 5.71 -12.79 -1.23
C ARG A 93 6.31 -13.68 -0.15
N TYR A 94 7.33 -13.19 0.56
CA TYR A 94 7.95 -13.92 1.66
C TYR A 94 6.98 -14.08 2.83
N GLU A 95 6.27 -13.02 3.23
CA GLU A 95 5.25 -13.06 4.28
C GLU A 95 4.09 -13.98 3.91
N GLU A 96 3.60 -13.91 2.68
CA GLU A 96 2.55 -14.80 2.19
C GLU A 96 2.96 -16.27 2.31
N LYS A 97 4.22 -16.61 2.00
CA LYS A 97 4.73 -17.97 2.18
C LYS A 97 4.69 -18.41 3.65
N LEU A 98 5.17 -17.55 4.55
CA LEU A 98 5.13 -17.83 6.00
C LEU A 98 3.69 -17.97 6.53
N LEU A 99 2.75 -17.21 5.97
CA LEU A 99 1.34 -17.28 6.34
C LEU A 99 0.68 -18.54 5.81
N ILE A 100 1.02 -18.99 4.60
CA ILE A 100 0.60 -20.30 4.07
C ILE A 100 1.12 -21.42 4.97
N ASP A 101 2.40 -21.38 5.37
CA ASP A 101 2.99 -22.41 6.24
C ASP A 101 2.28 -22.51 7.61
N LYS A 102 1.68 -21.42 8.09
CA LYS A 102 1.00 -21.36 9.41
C LYS A 102 -0.51 -21.52 9.35
N LEU A 103 -1.17 -21.02 8.31
CA LEU A 103 -2.64 -20.97 8.18
C LEU A 103 -3.17 -21.94 7.11
N GLY A 104 -2.29 -22.51 6.29
CA GLY A 104 -2.63 -23.49 5.26
C GLY A 104 -3.63 -22.95 4.22
N SER A 105 -4.59 -23.79 3.86
CA SER A 105 -5.56 -23.54 2.79
C SER A 105 -6.41 -22.28 3.02
N GLN A 106 -6.65 -21.89 4.28
CA GLN A 106 -7.42 -20.68 4.59
C GLN A 106 -6.76 -19.42 4.02
N TYR A 107 -5.43 -19.36 4.04
CA TYR A 107 -4.70 -18.24 3.46
C TYR A 107 -4.63 -18.31 1.94
N GLU A 108 -4.52 -19.52 1.37
CA GLU A 108 -4.56 -19.72 -0.08
C GLU A 108 -5.90 -19.27 -0.68
N GLU A 109 -7.02 -19.64 -0.06
CA GLU A 109 -8.36 -19.17 -0.44
C GLU A 109 -8.46 -17.65 -0.40
N TYR A 110 -7.97 -17.04 0.69
CA TYR A 110 -7.91 -15.59 0.82
C TYR A 110 -7.07 -14.92 -0.29
N MET A 111 -5.95 -15.53 -0.69
CA MET A 111 -5.12 -15.04 -1.78
C MET A 111 -5.82 -15.06 -3.15
N ASN A 112 -6.74 -16.00 -3.37
CA ASN A 112 -7.53 -16.09 -4.60
C ASN A 112 -8.62 -15.00 -4.67
N GLU A 113 -9.20 -14.66 -3.51
CA GLU A 113 -10.28 -13.68 -3.40
C GLU A 113 -9.76 -12.23 -3.43
N VAL A 114 -8.71 -11.93 -2.67
CA VAL A 114 -8.25 -10.57 -2.39
C VAL A 114 -6.90 -10.32 -3.04
N PRO A 115 -6.74 -9.29 -3.90
CA PRO A 115 -5.47 -9.00 -4.57
C PRO A 115 -4.38 -8.47 -3.62
N MET A 116 -3.12 -8.55 -4.04
CA MET A 116 -1.99 -8.10 -3.21
C MET A 116 -1.99 -6.58 -2.94
N PHE A 117 -2.04 -5.76 -4.00
CA PHE A 117 -1.90 -4.30 -3.91
C PHE A 117 -2.95 -3.51 -4.69
N ILE A 118 -3.38 -3.97 -5.87
CA ILE A 118 -4.33 -3.21 -6.71
C ILE A 118 -5.74 -3.77 -6.46
N PRO A 119 -6.67 -2.98 -5.89
CA PRO A 119 -8.04 -3.44 -5.66
C PRO A 119 -8.70 -3.90 -6.96
N ARG A 120 -9.40 -5.03 -6.91
CA ARG A 120 -10.25 -5.45 -8.02
C ARG A 120 -11.51 -4.59 -8.00
N ILE A 121 -11.75 -3.84 -9.06
CA ILE A 121 -13.06 -3.21 -9.29
C ILE A 121 -14.00 -4.38 -9.64
N LYS A 122 -14.80 -4.84 -8.68
CA LYS A 122 -15.87 -5.79 -8.97
C LYS A 122 -16.91 -5.04 -9.81
N SER A 123 -16.94 -5.29 -11.11
CA SER A 123 -18.16 -5.03 -11.88
C SER A 123 -19.22 -5.96 -11.30
N LYS A 124 -20.29 -5.39 -10.77
CA LYS A 124 -21.55 -6.13 -10.68
C LYS A 124 -22.03 -6.47 -12.08
#